data_AF-A0A6L4B5J7-F1
#
_entry.id   AF-A0A6L4B5J7-F1
#
_cell.length_a   1.000
_cell.length_b   1.000
_cell.length_c   1.000
_cell.angle_alpha   90.00
_cell.angle_beta   90.00
_cell.angle_gamma   90.00
#
_symmetry.space_group_name_H-M   'P 1'
#
loop_
_entity.id
_entity.type
_entity.pdbx_description
1 polymer ?
#
loop_
_entity_poly.entity_id
_entity_poly.type
_entity_poly.pdbx_seq_one_letter_code
_entity_poly.pdbx_strand_id
1 'polypeptide(L)'
;MWLFLAQEVMFFGGLFMAYLLYRWRDPLAFAAGSHELDIALGVINTVILIASSLTMAMAVHSAQTDRRKPLIGFLVATGVLGLAFLVIKYFEYSAKWHHHLIPGPAFHFTGEVGGRAEAFFSLYFAMTGMHALHMIVGAGLLVWILKGAIAGKFSSSYYNPVENFGLYWHFVDIIWIFLFPLLYLIGRH
;
A
#
# COMPACT_ATOMS: atom_id res chain seq x y z
N MET A 1 -18.81 3.33 6.45
CA MET A 1 -17.60 2.69 5.92
C MET A 1 -17.64 2.54 4.40
N TRP A 2 -18.61 1.85 3.83
CA TRP A 2 -18.71 1.63 2.37
C TRP A 2 -18.66 2.89 1.49
N LEU A 3 -19.31 3.98 1.90
CA LEU A 3 -19.22 5.26 1.17
C LEU A 3 -17.80 5.84 1.15
N PHE A 4 -17.06 5.71 2.24
CA PHE A 4 -15.65 6.11 2.30
C PHE A 4 -14.80 5.24 1.36
N LEU A 5 -14.99 3.92 1.39
CA LEU A 5 -14.29 3.02 0.47
C LEU A 5 -14.59 3.35 -1.00
N ALA A 6 -15.85 3.65 -1.34
CA ALA A 6 -16.22 4.04 -2.69
C ALA A 6 -15.53 5.34 -3.13
N GLN A 7 -15.43 6.33 -2.23
CA GLN A 7 -14.69 7.57 -2.49
C GLN A 7 -13.20 7.30 -2.70
N GLU A 8 -12.58 6.41 -1.92
CA GLU A 8 -11.18 6.03 -2.12
C GLU A 8 -10.96 5.26 -3.44
N VAL A 9 -11.89 4.38 -3.84
CA VAL A 9 -11.85 3.73 -5.16
C VAL A 9 -11.85 4.76 -6.28
N MET A 10 -12.69 5.80 -6.19
CA MET A 10 -12.73 6.87 -7.18
C MET A 10 -11.44 7.69 -7.17
N PHE A 11 -10.89 7.99 -6.00
CA PHE A 11 -9.64 8.73 -5.84
C PHE A 11 -8.46 7.99 -6.48
N PHE A 12 -8.20 6.73 -6.11
CA PHE A 12 -7.16 5.91 -6.72
C PHE A 12 -7.46 5.56 -8.18
N GLY A 13 -8.73 5.38 -8.54
CA GLY A 13 -9.17 5.17 -9.92
C GLY A 13 -8.77 6.32 -10.85
N GLY A 14 -8.90 7.56 -10.40
CA GLY A 14 -8.42 8.74 -11.13
C GLY A 14 -6.91 8.74 -11.33
N LEU A 15 -6.13 8.38 -10.29
CA LEU A 15 -4.67 8.26 -10.38
C LEU A 15 -4.24 7.14 -11.33
N PHE A 16 -4.91 5.99 -11.29
CA PHE A 16 -4.67 4.88 -12.22
C PHE A 16 -4.98 5.27 -13.67
N MET A 17 -6.09 5.97 -13.89
CA MET A 17 -6.43 6.48 -15.22
C MET A 17 -5.36 7.44 -15.73
N ALA A 18 -4.91 8.39 -14.91
CA ALA A 18 -3.83 9.30 -15.26
C ALA A 18 -2.55 8.53 -15.64
N TYR A 19 -2.14 7.56 -14.82
CA TYR A 19 -0.99 6.70 -15.12
C TYR A 19 -1.12 5.99 -16.47
N LEU A 20 -2.28 5.39 -16.76
CA LEU A 20 -2.52 4.68 -18.02
C LEU A 20 -2.48 5.62 -19.23
N LEU A 21 -3.01 6.84 -19.12
CA LEU A 21 -2.99 7.83 -20.20
C LEU A 21 -1.56 8.31 -20.49
N TYR A 22 -0.78 8.65 -19.46
CA TYR A 22 0.62 9.05 -19.63
C TYR A 22 1.47 7.90 -20.18
N ARG A 23 1.22 6.69 -19.71
CA ARG A 23 1.86 5.47 -20.23
C ARG A 23 1.57 5.24 -21.71
N TRP A 24 0.31 5.42 -22.13
CA TRP A 24 -0.09 5.26 -23.52
C TRP A 24 0.56 6.31 -24.42
N ARG A 25 0.76 7.53 -23.90
CA ARG A 25 1.41 8.62 -24.62
C ARG A 25 2.92 8.44 -24.77
N ASP A 26 3.62 7.99 -23.72
CA ASP A 26 5.08 7.84 -23.69
C ASP A 26 5.52 6.44 -23.21
N PRO A 27 5.28 5.38 -24.01
CA PRO A 27 5.52 4.00 -23.59
C PRO A 27 7.00 3.69 -23.32
N LEU A 28 7.92 4.28 -24.10
CA LEU A 28 9.37 4.06 -23.92
C LEU A 28 9.91 4.67 -22.62
N ALA A 29 9.41 5.83 -22.21
CA ALA A 29 9.80 6.48 -20.95
C ALA A 29 9.26 5.70 -19.74
N PHE A 30 8.03 5.18 -19.84
CA PHE A 30 7.41 4.36 -18.80
C PHE A 30 8.05 2.96 -18.69
N ALA A 31 8.50 2.38 -19.81
CA ALA A 31 9.30 1.17 -19.82
C ALA A 31 10.64 1.40 -19.09
N ALA A 32 11.39 2.44 -19.49
CA ALA A 32 12.65 2.80 -18.85
C ALA A 32 12.49 3.05 -17.33
N GLY A 33 11.43 3.76 -16.92
CA GLY A 33 11.11 3.96 -15.52
C GLY A 33 10.81 2.67 -14.76
N SER A 34 10.08 1.72 -15.37
CA SER A 34 9.77 0.41 -14.78
C SER A 34 11.03 -0.45 -14.57
N HIS A 35 12.04 -0.29 -15.43
CA HIS A 35 13.30 -1.02 -15.32
C HIS A 35 14.14 -0.65 -14.10
N GLU A 36 13.93 0.53 -13.51
CA GLU A 36 14.60 0.99 -12.28
C GLU A 36 13.95 0.43 -10.99
N LEU A 37 12.86 -0.36 -11.11
CA LEU A 37 12.21 -0.96 -9.95
C LEU A 37 12.63 -2.42 -9.75
N ASP A 38 12.89 -2.76 -8.48
CA ASP A 38 13.19 -4.11 -8.05
C ASP A 38 11.91 -4.94 -7.88
N ILE A 39 11.72 -5.94 -8.75
CA ILE A 39 10.56 -6.83 -8.73
C ILE A 39 10.58 -7.72 -7.48
N ALA A 40 11.75 -8.19 -7.04
CA ALA A 40 11.84 -9.11 -5.92
C ALA A 40 11.35 -8.43 -4.63
N LEU A 41 11.74 -7.18 -4.39
CA LEU A 41 11.24 -6.38 -3.27
C LEU A 41 9.73 -6.10 -3.41
N GLY A 42 9.23 -5.86 -4.62
CA GLY A 42 7.80 -5.69 -4.88
C GLY A 42 6.97 -6.97 -4.62
N VAL A 43 7.47 -8.14 -5.01
CA VAL A 43 6.84 -9.44 -4.76
C VAL A 43 6.82 -9.76 -3.27
N ILE A 44 7.95 -9.59 -2.58
CA ILE A 44 8.04 -9.82 -1.13
C ILE A 44 7.01 -8.96 -0.39
N ASN A 45 6.91 -7.67 -0.75
CA ASN A 45 5.91 -6.76 -0.19
C ASN A 45 4.48 -7.23 -0.44
N THR A 46 4.19 -7.71 -1.65
CA THR A 46 2.85 -8.22 -1.99
C THR A 46 2.49 -9.45 -1.17
N VAL A 47 3.43 -10.39 -0.98
CA VAL A 47 3.23 -11.56 -0.12
C VAL A 47 2.99 -11.16 1.34
N ILE A 48 3.78 -10.21 1.86
CA ILE A 48 3.62 -9.68 3.22
C ILE A 48 2.24 -9.06 3.42
N LEU A 49 1.75 -8.26 2.45
CA LEU A 49 0.44 -7.65 2.54
C LEU A 49 -0.69 -8.67 2.48
N ILE A 50 -0.62 -9.66 1.58
CA ILE A 50 -1.63 -10.72 1.51
C ILE A 50 -1.68 -11.50 2.84
N ALA A 51 -0.52 -11.81 3.41
CA ALA A 51 -0.43 -12.43 4.74
C ALA A 51 -1.03 -11.54 5.83
N SER A 52 -0.76 -10.23 5.80
CA SER A 52 -1.31 -9.23 6.73
C SER A 52 -2.85 -9.13 6.64
N SER A 53 -3.36 -9.19 5.41
CA SER A 53 -4.79 -9.25 5.14
C SER A 53 -5.42 -10.49 5.76
N LEU A 54 -4.80 -11.66 5.57
CA LEU A 54 -5.28 -12.91 6.17
C LEU A 54 -5.30 -12.83 7.70
N THR A 55 -4.26 -12.28 8.33
CA THR A 55 -4.25 -12.10 9.79
C THR A 55 -5.34 -11.13 10.25
N MET A 56 -5.64 -10.08 9.48
CA MET A 56 -6.73 -9.16 9.81
C MET A 56 -8.11 -9.83 9.72
N ALA A 57 -8.34 -10.66 8.69
CA ALA A 57 -9.58 -11.43 8.58
C ALA A 57 -9.77 -12.39 9.77
N MET A 58 -8.69 -13.07 10.19
CA MET A 58 -8.71 -13.93 11.38
C MET A 58 -8.95 -13.14 12.67
N ALA A 59 -8.47 -11.89 12.76
CA ALA A 59 -8.76 -10.99 13.87
C ALA A 59 -10.26 -10.66 13.95
N VAL A 60 -10.90 -10.29 12.83
CA VAL A 60 -12.36 -10.03 12.78
C VAL A 60 -13.15 -11.26 13.21
N HIS A 61 -12.80 -12.44 12.69
CA HIS A 61 -13.45 -13.69 13.09
C HIS A 61 -13.28 -14.00 14.59
N SER A 62 -12.10 -13.71 15.15
CA SER A 62 -11.85 -13.87 16.59
C SER A 62 -12.66 -12.88 17.44
N ALA A 63 -12.92 -11.67 16.95
CA ALA A 63 -13.82 -10.71 17.60
C ALA A 63 -15.28 -11.19 17.58
N GLN A 64 -15.73 -11.77 16.47
CA GLN A 64 -17.10 -12.31 16.33
C GLN A 64 -17.35 -13.53 17.22
N THR A 65 -16.31 -14.33 17.50
CA THR A 65 -16.39 -15.55 18.31
C THR A 65 -16.01 -15.36 19.78
N ASP A 66 -15.93 -14.11 20.25
CA ASP A 66 -15.55 -13.73 21.62
C ASP A 66 -14.17 -14.25 22.07
N ARG A 67 -13.29 -14.58 21.12
CA ARG A 67 -11.95 -15.10 21.39
C ARG A 67 -10.94 -13.94 21.49
N ARG A 68 -10.87 -13.33 22.67
CA ARG A 68 -10.00 -12.16 22.93
C ARG A 68 -8.50 -12.42 22.73
N LYS A 69 -7.97 -13.55 23.22
CA LYS A 69 -6.53 -13.87 23.09
C LYS A 69 -6.08 -13.96 21.62
N PRO A 70 -6.73 -14.77 20.75
CA PRO A 70 -6.35 -14.81 19.35
C PRO A 70 -6.67 -13.49 18.61
N LEU A 71 -7.73 -12.76 18.96
CA LEU A 71 -7.97 -11.41 18.43
C LEU A 71 -6.74 -10.51 18.60
N ILE A 72 -6.21 -10.41 19.82
CA ILE A 72 -5.03 -9.60 20.11
C ILE A 72 -3.81 -10.11 19.33
N GLY A 73 -3.59 -11.43 19.32
CA GLY A 73 -2.47 -12.04 18.59
C GLY A 73 -2.49 -11.73 17.09
N PHE A 74 -3.67 -11.83 16.46
CA PHE A 74 -3.83 -11.53 15.03
C PHE A 74 -3.69 -10.04 14.72
N LEU A 75 -4.23 -9.15 15.56
CA LEU A 75 -4.04 -7.70 15.39
C LEU A 75 -2.55 -7.30 15.49
N VAL A 76 -1.81 -7.91 16.41
CA VAL A 76 -0.36 -7.69 16.53
C VAL A 76 0.36 -8.22 15.28
N ALA A 77 0.00 -9.41 14.80
CA ALA A 77 0.58 -9.97 13.58
C ALA A 77 0.34 -9.07 12.36
N THR A 78 -0.89 -8.57 12.16
CA THR A 78 -1.22 -7.60 11.10
C THR A 78 -0.35 -6.34 11.21
N GLY A 79 -0.15 -5.82 12.43
CA GLY A 79 0.69 -4.64 12.65
C GLY A 79 2.16 -4.86 12.32
N VAL A 80 2.72 -6.00 12.73
CA VAL A 80 4.11 -6.35 12.43
C VAL A 80 4.32 -6.52 10.93
N LEU A 81 3.40 -7.20 10.23
CA LEU A 81 3.47 -7.38 8.78
C LEU A 81 3.31 -6.04 8.04
N GLY A 82 2.38 -5.19 8.48
CA GLY A 82 2.22 -3.84 7.94
C GLY A 82 3.45 -2.95 8.14
N LEU A 83 4.12 -3.06 9.29
CA LEU A 83 5.36 -2.35 9.55
C LEU A 83 6.51 -2.87 8.68
N ALA A 84 6.62 -4.19 8.49
CA ALA A 84 7.61 -4.79 7.62
C ALA A 84 7.50 -4.27 6.18
N PHE A 85 6.27 -4.14 5.67
CA PHE A 85 6.00 -3.51 4.38
C PHE A 85 6.53 -2.06 4.31
N LEU A 86 6.24 -1.23 5.32
CA LEU A 86 6.72 0.15 5.39
C LEU A 86 8.25 0.23 5.45
N VAL A 87 8.90 -0.67 6.18
CA VAL A 87 10.37 -0.71 6.30
C VAL A 87 11.01 -1.08 4.96
N ILE A 88 10.51 -2.10 4.27
CA ILE A 88 11.02 -2.46 2.93
C ILE A 88 10.85 -1.28 1.97
N LYS A 89 9.70 -0.61 2.01
CA LYS A 89 9.46 0.57 1.18
C LYS A 89 10.35 1.76 1.53
N TYR A 90 10.65 1.96 2.80
CA TYR A 90 11.59 2.98 3.24
C TYR A 90 12.98 2.75 2.65
N PHE A 91 13.48 1.51 2.66
CA PHE A 91 14.76 1.19 2.02
C PHE A 91 14.73 1.40 0.51
N GLU A 92 13.65 1.01 -0.17
CA GLU A 92 13.50 1.25 -1.62
C GLU A 92 13.45 2.75 -1.97
N TYR A 93 12.76 3.55 -1.15
CA TYR A 93 12.71 5.01 -1.30
C TYR A 93 14.06 5.67 -1.00
N SER A 94 14.76 5.23 0.03
CA SER A 94 16.08 5.74 0.39
C SER A 94 17.11 5.44 -0.70
N ALA A 95 17.08 4.24 -1.29
CA ALA A 95 17.92 3.93 -2.45
C ALA A 95 17.63 4.88 -3.63
N LYS A 96 16.36 5.13 -3.95
CA LYS A 96 15.97 6.06 -5.03
C LYS A 96 16.35 7.52 -4.73
N TRP A 97 16.39 7.91 -3.45
CA TRP A 97 16.91 9.22 -3.01
C TRP A 97 18.40 9.36 -3.31
N HIS A 98 19.18 8.33 -3.03
CA HIS A 98 20.61 8.32 -3.35
C HIS A 98 20.89 8.30 -4.85
N HIS A 99 19.98 7.76 -5.66
CA HIS A 99 20.09 7.74 -7.12
C HIS A 99 19.49 8.97 -7.83
N HIS A 100 19.06 10.01 -7.11
CA HIS A 100 18.51 11.26 -7.69
C HIS A 100 17.29 11.07 -8.62
N LEU A 101 16.51 10.00 -8.41
CA LEU A 101 15.31 9.68 -9.20
C LEU A 101 14.04 10.33 -8.65
N ILE A 102 14.17 11.32 -7.76
CA ILE A 102 13.05 11.99 -7.11
C ILE A 102 12.60 13.16 -7.98
N PRO A 103 11.30 13.28 -8.28
CA PRO A 103 10.73 14.43 -8.98
C PRO A 103 11.09 15.74 -8.25
N GLY A 104 11.76 16.65 -8.94
CA GLY A 104 12.22 17.91 -8.35
C GLY A 104 13.45 18.50 -9.05
N PRO A 105 14.00 19.60 -8.53
CA PRO A 105 15.09 20.36 -9.18
C PRO A 105 16.39 19.56 -9.38
N ALA A 106 16.52 18.40 -8.73
CA ALA A 106 17.68 17.51 -8.79
C ALA A 106 17.38 16.19 -9.53
N PHE A 107 16.26 16.09 -10.25
CA PHE A 107 15.93 14.90 -11.03
C PHE A 107 16.95 14.73 -12.15
N HIS A 108 17.72 13.63 -12.10
CA HIS A 108 18.75 13.35 -13.09
C HIS A 108 18.59 11.92 -13.61
N PHE A 109 17.95 11.81 -14.77
CA PHE A 109 17.82 10.55 -15.49
C PHE A 109 18.74 10.58 -16.72
N THR A 110 19.75 9.71 -16.75
CA THR A 110 20.68 9.58 -17.87
C THR A 110 19.99 8.92 -19.08
N GLY A 111 19.57 9.71 -20.08
CA GLY A 111 19.02 9.23 -21.36
C GLY A 111 18.20 10.30 -22.10
N GLU A 112 17.97 10.13 -23.42
CA GLU A 112 17.23 11.06 -24.30
C GLU A 112 15.74 11.30 -23.92
N VAL A 113 15.26 10.61 -22.88
CA VAL A 113 13.87 10.60 -22.40
C VAL A 113 13.68 11.27 -21.03
N GLY A 114 14.71 11.93 -20.47
CA GLY A 114 14.74 12.45 -19.09
C GLY A 114 13.48 13.22 -18.66
N GLY A 115 13.03 14.21 -19.44
CA GLY A 115 11.83 14.99 -19.08
C GLY A 115 10.50 14.19 -19.11
N ARG A 116 10.44 13.07 -19.84
CA ARG A 116 9.25 12.20 -19.90
C ARG A 116 9.29 11.07 -18.87
N ALA A 117 10.49 10.66 -18.46
CA ALA A 117 10.68 9.76 -17.32
C ALA A 117 10.29 10.43 -15.98
N GLU A 118 10.45 11.74 -15.86
CA GLU A 118 10.02 12.51 -14.67
C GLU A 118 8.51 12.36 -14.40
N ALA A 119 7.68 12.30 -15.44
CA ALA A 119 6.24 12.08 -15.29
C ALA A 119 5.92 10.69 -14.72
N PHE A 120 6.67 9.65 -15.12
CA PHE A 120 6.57 8.32 -14.53
C PHE A 120 6.93 8.33 -13.04
N PHE A 121 8.08 8.91 -12.68
CA PHE A 121 8.50 8.98 -11.28
C PHE A 121 7.54 9.82 -10.44
N SER A 122 7.01 10.92 -10.97
CA SER A 122 6.01 11.76 -10.30
C SER A 122 4.74 10.97 -9.97
N LEU A 123 4.22 10.23 -10.95
CA LEU A 123 3.03 9.40 -10.76
C LEU A 123 3.32 8.20 -9.86
N TYR A 124 4.49 7.59 -9.97
CA TYR A 124 4.97 6.56 -9.06
C TYR A 124 4.95 7.07 -7.61
N PHE A 125 5.67 8.16 -7.30
CA PHE A 125 5.75 8.71 -5.96
C PHE A 125 4.40 9.21 -5.44
N ALA A 126 3.56 9.79 -6.30
CA ALA A 126 2.22 10.20 -5.91
C ALA A 126 1.36 8.99 -5.50
N MET A 127 1.31 7.94 -6.33
CA MET A 127 0.49 6.75 -6.06
C MET A 127 1.01 5.94 -4.87
N THR A 128 2.32 5.63 -4.84
CA THR A 128 2.90 4.83 -3.75
C THR A 128 3.03 5.64 -2.47
N GLY A 129 3.23 6.97 -2.55
CA GLY A 129 3.24 7.87 -1.41
C GLY A 129 1.85 8.02 -0.78
N MET A 130 0.80 8.20 -1.59
CA MET A 130 -0.57 8.21 -1.09
C MET A 130 -0.94 6.87 -0.45
N HIS A 131 -0.53 5.75 -1.04
CA HIS A 131 -0.73 4.43 -0.44
C HIS A 131 0.02 4.28 0.89
N ALA A 132 1.28 4.73 0.97
CA ALA A 132 2.06 4.70 2.21
C ALA A 132 1.42 5.57 3.30
N LEU A 133 0.86 6.73 2.94
CA LEU A 133 0.11 7.58 3.87
C LEU A 133 -1.10 6.83 4.46
N HIS A 134 -1.86 6.13 3.63
CA HIS A 134 -2.97 5.29 4.08
C HIS A 134 -2.51 4.18 5.02
N MET A 135 -1.40 3.50 4.71
CA MET A 135 -0.81 2.50 5.61
C MET A 135 -0.41 3.08 6.97
N ILE A 136 0.14 4.29 7.02
CA ILE A 136 0.51 4.97 8.27
C ILE A 136 -0.74 5.32 9.10
N VAL A 137 -1.77 5.88 8.46
CA VAL A 137 -3.05 6.17 9.12
C VAL A 137 -3.70 4.88 9.63
N GLY A 138 -3.70 3.83 8.82
CA GLY A 138 -4.15 2.50 9.20
C GLY A 138 -3.40 1.94 10.41
N ALA A 139 -2.07 2.07 10.45
CA ALA A 139 -1.27 1.63 11.58
C ALA A 139 -1.65 2.37 12.88
N GLY A 140 -1.96 3.67 12.80
CA GLY A 140 -2.50 4.44 13.93
C GLY A 140 -3.84 3.91 14.42
N LEU A 141 -4.77 3.62 13.51
CA LEU A 141 -6.07 3.02 13.81
C LEU A 141 -5.93 1.61 14.39
N LEU A 142 -4.99 0.81 13.88
CA LEU A 142 -4.68 -0.52 14.39
C LEU A 142 -4.25 -0.45 15.85
N VAL A 143 -3.36 0.48 16.21
CA VAL A 143 -2.91 0.66 17.60
C VAL A 143 -4.08 1.06 18.50
N TRP A 144 -4.99 1.91 18.02
CA TRP A 144 -6.19 2.29 18.76
C TRP A 144 -7.12 1.09 19.00
N ILE A 145 -7.37 0.27 17.98
CA ILE A 145 -8.17 -0.96 18.11
C ILE A 145 -7.46 -1.98 19.00
N LEU A 146 -6.16 -2.18 18.85
CA LEU A 146 -5.39 -3.09 19.69
C LEU A 146 -5.52 -2.72 21.17
N LYS A 147 -5.42 -1.43 21.53
CA LYS A 147 -5.68 -0.93 22.89
C LYS A 147 -7.11 -1.25 23.35
N GLY A 148 -8.10 -1.08 22.48
CA GLY A 148 -9.49 -1.45 22.74
C GLY A 148 -9.69 -2.96 22.99
N ALA A 149 -9.01 -3.80 22.22
CA ALA A 149 -9.06 -5.26 22.36
C ALA A 149 -8.37 -5.72 23.66
N ILE A 150 -7.26 -5.10 24.02
CA ILE A 150 -6.57 -5.33 25.30
C ILE A 150 -7.46 -4.85 26.47
N ALA A 151 -8.20 -3.75 26.33
CA ALA A 151 -9.16 -3.31 27.34
C ALA A 151 -10.42 -4.20 27.42
N GLY A 152 -10.58 -5.19 26.54
CA GLY A 152 -11.74 -6.09 26.53
C GLY A 152 -13.03 -5.43 26.03
N LYS A 153 -12.92 -4.35 25.25
CA LYS A 153 -14.08 -3.58 24.76
C LYS A 153 -14.85 -4.27 23.62
N PHE A 154 -14.25 -5.27 22.98
CA PHE A 154 -14.85 -5.95 21.84
C PHE A 154 -15.38 -7.32 22.24
N SER A 155 -16.62 -7.57 21.85
CA SER A 155 -17.34 -8.84 22.01
C SER A 155 -18.18 -9.10 20.76
N SER A 156 -18.82 -10.26 20.69
CA SER A 156 -19.77 -10.63 19.61
C SER A 156 -20.92 -9.64 19.44
N SER A 157 -21.25 -8.86 20.47
CA SER A 157 -22.25 -7.79 20.41
C SER A 157 -21.67 -6.45 19.90
N TYR A 158 -20.36 -6.25 20.01
CA TYR A 158 -19.67 -5.01 19.64
C TYR A 158 -18.34 -5.27 18.91
N TYR A 159 -18.41 -5.85 17.71
CA TYR A 159 -17.23 -6.08 16.84
C TYR A 159 -17.17 -5.13 15.64
N ASN A 160 -18.22 -4.34 15.39
CA ASN A 160 -18.31 -3.42 14.24
C ASN A 160 -17.07 -2.52 14.03
N PRO A 161 -16.41 -1.96 15.07
CA PRO A 161 -15.20 -1.17 14.86
C PRO A 161 -14.02 -1.99 14.29
N VAL A 162 -13.88 -3.24 14.73
CA VAL A 162 -12.83 -4.17 14.25
C VAL A 162 -13.11 -4.57 12.81
N GLU A 163 -14.37 -4.84 12.47
CA GLU A 163 -14.78 -5.16 11.10
C GLU A 163 -14.61 -3.98 10.14
N ASN A 164 -15.06 -2.78 10.53
CA ASN A 164 -14.89 -1.57 9.70
C ASN A 164 -13.41 -1.28 9.43
N PHE A 165 -12.55 -1.46 10.43
CA PHE A 165 -11.12 -1.34 10.24
C PHE A 165 -10.54 -2.47 9.37
N GLY A 166 -11.03 -3.70 9.53
CA GLY A 166 -10.66 -4.81 8.65
C GLY A 166 -10.97 -4.48 7.20
N LEU A 167 -12.18 -3.99 6.90
CA LEU A 167 -12.56 -3.54 5.56
C LEU A 167 -11.64 -2.44 5.01
N TYR A 168 -11.26 -1.47 5.84
CA TYR A 168 -10.28 -0.44 5.48
C TYR A 168 -8.91 -1.05 5.14
N TRP A 169 -8.41 -1.95 5.99
CA TRP A 169 -7.10 -2.58 5.81
C TRP A 169 -7.04 -3.44 4.54
N HIS A 170 -8.05 -4.29 4.33
CA HIS A 170 -8.19 -5.08 3.11
C HIS A 170 -8.26 -4.21 1.86
N PHE A 171 -8.95 -3.07 1.93
CA PHE A 171 -9.03 -2.14 0.81
C PHE A 171 -7.65 -1.58 0.46
N VAL A 172 -6.88 -1.14 1.45
CA VAL A 172 -5.51 -0.66 1.25
C VAL A 172 -4.64 -1.75 0.60
N ASP A 173 -4.74 -3.00 1.07
CA ASP A 173 -4.03 -4.14 0.48
C ASP A 173 -4.43 -4.37 -1.01
N ILE A 174 -5.72 -4.29 -1.33
CA ILE A 174 -6.23 -4.45 -2.71
C ILE A 174 -5.63 -3.38 -3.63
N ILE A 175 -5.54 -2.12 -3.19
CA ILE A 175 -4.92 -1.04 -3.98
C ILE A 175 -3.46 -1.39 -4.30
N TRP A 176 -2.72 -1.98 -3.36
CA TRP A 176 -1.35 -2.42 -3.62
C TRP A 176 -1.27 -3.55 -4.65
N ILE A 177 -2.19 -4.51 -4.60
CA ILE A 177 -2.28 -5.62 -5.56
C ILE A 177 -2.45 -5.10 -6.99
N PHE A 178 -3.12 -3.97 -7.19
CA PHE A 178 -3.20 -3.31 -8.50
C PHE A 178 -1.97 -2.45 -8.83
N LEU A 179 -1.42 -1.74 -7.84
CA LEU A 179 -0.23 -0.90 -8.03
C LEU A 179 1.01 -1.71 -8.44
N PHE A 180 1.22 -2.87 -7.81
CA PHE A 180 2.43 -3.66 -8.03
C PHE A 180 2.58 -4.11 -9.50
N PRO A 181 1.62 -4.80 -10.13
CA PRO A 181 1.74 -5.17 -11.54
C PRO A 181 1.84 -3.97 -12.47
N LEU A 182 1.07 -2.92 -12.19
CA LEU A 182 1.01 -1.72 -13.03
C LEU A 182 2.35 -0.98 -13.08
N LEU A 183 3.07 -0.92 -11.97
CA LEU A 183 4.34 -0.20 -11.84
C LEU A 183 5.58 -1.08 -12.10
N TYR A 184 5.58 -2.32 -11.60
CA TYR A 184 6.78 -3.19 -11.56
C TYR A 184 6.85 -4.20 -12.73
N LEU A 185 5.71 -4.64 -13.26
CA LEU A 185 5.64 -5.71 -14.27
C LEU A 185 5.36 -5.18 -15.67
N ILE A 186 4.43 -4.22 -15.79
CA ILE A 186 4.00 -3.70 -17.08
C ILE A 186 5.06 -2.72 -17.62
N GLY A 187 5.81 -3.13 -18.65
CA GLY A 187 6.82 -2.28 -19.34
C GLY A 187 8.16 -2.94 -19.65
N ARG A 188 8.39 -4.19 -19.24
CA ARG A 188 9.65 -4.91 -19.50
C ARG A 188 9.58 -5.89 -20.70
N HIS A 189 8.85 -5.52 -21.77
CA HIS A 189 8.73 -6.32 -23.00
C HIS A 189 9.20 -5.54 -24.20
#